data_AF-A0A8T5R1C8-F1
#
_entry.id   AF-A0A8T5R1C8-F1
#
_cell.length_a   1.000
_cell.length_b   1.000
_cell.length_c   1.000
_cell.angle_alpha   90.00
_cell.angle_beta   90.00
_cell.angle_gamma   90.00
#
_symmetry.space_group_name_H-M   'P 1'
#
loop_
_entity.id
_entity.type
_entity.pdbx_description
1 polymer ?
#
loop_
_entity_poly.entity_id
_entity_poly.type
_entity_poly.pdbx_seq_one_letter_code
_entity_poly.pdbx_strand_id
1 'polypeptide(L)'
;MQILTQEDIEKIRKDPDNRDWFWLSSKCILPEDFMREFQDYILWSWIPYTADQQFSESFIREFSHEMLFYRIVMHHKLSEELFLEFKSKLFNKYHQLKCYTYKNYHNIKLYIKHDMKLDNAMRKLLIS
;
A
#
# COMPACT_ATOMS: atom_id res chain seq x y z
N MET A 1 -4.30 19.08 2.07
CA MET A 1 -4.64 17.73 2.55
C MET A 1 -5.99 17.81 3.23
N GLN A 2 -6.87 16.82 3.03
CA GLN A 2 -8.23 16.82 3.58
C GLN A 2 -8.49 15.53 4.36
N ILE A 3 -9.07 15.66 5.55
CA ILE A 3 -9.57 14.56 6.37
C ILE A 3 -11.08 14.50 6.13
N LEU A 4 -11.61 13.31 5.83
CA LEU A 4 -13.05 13.14 5.66
C LEU A 4 -13.74 13.32 7.01
N THR A 5 -14.75 14.19 7.05
CA THR A 5 -15.62 14.32 8.22
C THR A 5 -16.64 13.18 8.25
N GLN A 6 -17.26 12.95 9.40
CA GLN A 6 -18.35 11.96 9.49
C GLN A 6 -19.50 12.29 8.52
N GLU A 7 -19.77 13.58 8.29
CA GLU A 7 -20.78 14.02 7.32
C GLU A 7 -20.39 13.65 5.88
N ASP A 8 -19.12 13.79 5.52
CA ASP A 8 -18.61 13.39 4.20
C ASP A 8 -18.80 11.88 3.99
N ILE A 9 -18.48 11.07 5.00
CA ILE A 9 -18.65 9.62 4.96
C ILE A 9 -20.13 9.25 4.78
N GLU A 10 -21.05 9.87 5.53
CA GLU A 10 -22.49 9.64 5.37
C GLU A 10 -23.00 10.05 3.98
N LYS A 11 -22.47 11.13 3.41
CA LYS A 11 -22.79 11.52 2.02
C LYS A 11 -22.28 10.47 1.04
N ILE A 12 -21.07 9.95 1.22
CA ILE A 12 -20.51 8.89 0.37
C ILE A 12 -21.36 7.62 0.46
N ARG A 13 -21.76 7.19 1.66
CA ARG A 13 -22.65 6.04 1.87
C ARG A 13 -23.96 6.12 1.10
N LYS A 14 -24.56 7.31 1.00
CA LYS A 14 -25.84 7.51 0.31
C LYS A 14 -25.74 7.37 -1.21
N ASP A 15 -24.59 7.64 -1.79
CA ASP A 15 -24.40 7.69 -3.25
C ASP A 15 -22.93 7.44 -3.61
N PRO A 16 -22.41 6.21 -3.41
CA PRO A 16 -20.99 5.90 -3.59
C PRO A 16 -20.58 5.90 -5.07
N ASP A 17 -21.48 5.53 -5.98
CA ASP A 17 -21.19 5.45 -7.42
C ASP A 17 -20.95 6.82 -8.06
N ASN A 18 -21.44 7.89 -7.42
CA ASN A 18 -21.31 9.27 -7.89
C ASN A 18 -20.25 10.05 -7.10
N ARG A 19 -19.18 9.37 -6.66
CA ARG A 19 -18.05 9.99 -5.96
C ARG A 19 -16.79 9.89 -6.80
N ASP A 20 -15.93 10.90 -6.68
CA ASP A 20 -14.61 10.89 -7.28
C ASP A 20 -13.64 10.07 -6.40
N TRP A 21 -13.64 8.76 -6.63
CA TRP A 21 -12.77 7.81 -5.93
C TRP A 21 -11.28 8.03 -6.23
N PHE A 22 -10.95 8.64 -7.37
CA PHE A 22 -9.58 9.01 -7.69
C PHE A 22 -9.10 10.16 -6.81
N TRP A 23 -9.92 11.20 -6.66
CA TRP A 23 -9.60 12.30 -5.76
C TRP A 23 -9.52 11.81 -4.31
N LEU A 24 -10.50 11.01 -3.85
CA LEU A 24 -10.49 10.44 -2.49
C LEU A 24 -9.22 9.62 -2.21
N SER A 25 -8.88 8.70 -3.12
CA SER A 25 -7.73 7.80 -2.94
C SER A 25 -6.37 8.49 -3.02
N SER A 26 -6.27 9.65 -3.67
CA SER A 26 -4.99 10.34 -3.92
C SER A 26 -4.78 11.62 -3.11
N LYS A 27 -5.82 12.16 -2.46
CA LYS A 27 -5.78 13.46 -1.78
C LYS A 27 -6.25 13.44 -0.32
N CYS A 28 -7.00 12.42 0.08
CA CYS A 28 -7.57 12.33 1.42
C CYS A 28 -6.79 11.37 2.33
N ILE A 29 -6.82 11.66 3.64
CA ILE A 29 -6.55 10.64 4.66
C ILE A 29 -7.82 9.84 4.85
N LEU A 30 -7.74 8.53 4.60
CA LEU A 30 -8.88 7.62 4.68
C LEU A 30 -8.75 6.75 5.94
N PRO A 31 -9.69 6.80 6.90
CA PRO A 31 -9.67 5.89 8.05
C PRO A 31 -9.73 4.42 7.60
N GLU A 32 -9.10 3.52 8.36
CA GLU A 32 -9.08 2.08 8.03
C GLU A 32 -10.49 1.49 7.87
N ASP A 33 -11.42 1.84 8.76
CA ASP A 33 -12.80 1.37 8.68
C ASP A 33 -13.52 1.87 7.43
N PHE A 34 -13.24 3.12 7.00
CA PHE A 34 -13.74 3.64 5.73
C PHE A 34 -13.19 2.82 4.56
N MET A 35 -11.89 2.49 4.59
CA MET A 35 -11.28 1.71 3.52
C MET A 35 -11.80 0.28 3.46
N ARG A 36 -12.16 -0.32 4.59
CA ARG A 36 -12.83 -1.63 4.65
C ARG A 36 -14.21 -1.60 4.02
N GLU A 37 -14.97 -0.57 4.37
CA GLU A 37 -16.33 -0.40 3.89
C GLU A 37 -16.39 -0.18 2.38
N PHE A 38 -15.44 0.61 1.84
CA PHE A 38 -15.43 1.00 0.43
C PHE A 38 -14.28 0.39 -0.38
N GLN A 39 -13.81 -0.79 0.03
CA GLN A 39 -12.64 -1.45 -0.55
C GLN A 39 -12.72 -1.63 -2.08
N ASP A 40 -13.92 -1.89 -2.60
CA ASP A 40 -14.14 -2.15 -4.04
C ASP A 40 -14.07 -0.87 -4.90
N TYR A 41 -14.22 0.30 -4.29
CA TYR A 41 -14.13 1.58 -4.98
C TYR A 41 -12.75 2.22 -4.89
N ILE A 42 -11.97 1.85 -3.88
CA ILE A 42 -10.69 2.47 -3.58
C ILE A 42 -9.66 2.11 -4.64
N LEU A 43 -8.97 3.14 -5.14
CA LEU A 43 -7.84 2.94 -6.02
C LEU A 43 -6.57 2.74 -5.19
N TRP A 44 -6.39 1.51 -4.71
CA TRP A 44 -5.35 1.08 -3.78
C TRP A 44 -3.92 1.45 -4.20
N SER A 45 -3.64 1.59 -5.50
CA SER A 45 -2.33 2.00 -6.00
C SER A 45 -1.94 3.43 -5.60
N TRP A 46 -2.91 4.29 -5.27
CA TRP A 46 -2.70 5.69 -4.88
C TRP A 46 -2.56 5.89 -3.38
N ILE A 47 -3.18 5.01 -2.60
CA ILE A 47 -3.23 5.07 -1.13
C ILE A 47 -1.84 5.22 -0.47
N PRO A 48 -0.79 4.48 -0.89
CA PRO A 48 0.54 4.61 -0.28
C PRO A 48 1.25 5.95 -0.55
N TYR A 49 0.78 6.76 -1.48
CA TYR A 49 1.39 8.04 -1.83
C TYR A 49 0.93 9.20 -0.93
N THR A 50 -0.10 8.98 -0.11
CA THR A 50 -0.58 9.97 0.85
C THR A 50 0.40 10.06 2.02
N ALA A 51 1.16 11.16 2.09
CA ALA A 51 2.33 11.29 2.98
C ALA A 51 2.04 11.15 4.49
N ASP A 52 0.81 11.45 4.90
CA ASP A 52 0.39 11.49 6.31
C ASP A 52 -0.51 10.32 6.71
N GLN A 53 -0.82 9.44 5.76
CA GLN A 53 -1.58 8.23 6.02
C GLN A 53 -0.69 7.28 6.85
N GLN A 54 -1.24 6.66 7.89
CA GLN A 54 -0.57 5.58 8.62
C GLN A 54 -1.53 4.41 8.69
N PHE A 55 -0.99 3.21 8.51
CA PHE A 55 -1.75 1.96 8.60
C PHE A 55 -1.22 1.12 9.75
N SER A 56 -2.13 0.55 10.50
CA SER A 56 -1.88 -0.53 11.42
C SER A 56 -1.33 -1.73 10.66
N GLU A 57 -0.48 -2.51 11.32
CA GLU A 57 0.06 -3.73 10.70
C GLU A 57 -1.03 -4.75 10.40
N SER A 58 -2.10 -4.80 11.21
CA SER A 58 -3.29 -5.61 10.95
C SER A 58 -3.97 -5.24 9.64
N PHE A 59 -4.14 -3.94 9.38
CA PHE A 59 -4.72 -3.46 8.13
C PHE A 59 -3.84 -3.81 6.93
N ILE A 60 -2.53 -3.62 7.06
CA ILE A 60 -1.58 -3.98 6.01
C ILE A 60 -1.62 -5.49 5.72
N ARG A 61 -1.74 -6.35 6.74
CA ARG A 61 -1.85 -7.80 6.56
C ARG A 61 -3.07 -8.17 5.73
N GLU A 62 -4.20 -7.59 6.08
CA GLU A 62 -5.50 -7.84 5.45
C GLU A 62 -5.51 -7.38 3.99
N PHE A 63 -5.04 -6.17 3.70
CA PHE A 63 -5.06 -5.59 2.35
C PHE A 63 -3.73 -5.68 1.60
N SER A 64 -2.86 -6.60 2.01
CA SER A 64 -1.52 -6.72 1.43
C SER A 64 -1.50 -7.04 -0.07
N HIS A 65 -2.54 -7.70 -0.58
CA HIS A 65 -2.70 -8.01 -2.00
C HIS A 65 -3.06 -6.77 -2.84
N GLU A 66 -3.87 -5.87 -2.28
CA GLU A 66 -4.43 -4.68 -2.93
C GLU A 66 -3.50 -3.46 -2.86
N MET A 67 -2.97 -3.18 -1.67
CA MET A 67 -2.16 -1.98 -1.40
C MET A 67 -0.77 -1.99 -2.06
N LEU A 68 -0.44 -3.04 -2.81
CA LEU A 68 0.86 -3.23 -3.45
C LEU A 68 1.98 -3.03 -2.43
N PHE A 69 2.14 -3.97 -1.49
CA PHE A 69 3.02 -3.90 -0.31
C PHE A 69 4.38 -3.19 -0.53
N TYR A 70 5.03 -3.37 -1.68
CA TYR A 70 6.26 -2.64 -2.03
C TYR A 70 6.12 -1.12 -1.93
N ARG A 71 4.97 -0.54 -2.29
CA ARG A 71 4.67 0.88 -2.17
C ARG A 71 4.50 1.31 -0.72
N ILE A 72 3.89 0.49 0.13
CA ILE A 72 3.78 0.80 1.56
C ILE A 72 5.16 0.94 2.18
N VAL A 73 6.05 -0.03 1.94
CA VAL A 73 7.42 -0.04 2.47
C VAL A 73 8.25 1.17 2.00
N MET A 74 8.01 1.65 0.77
CA MET A 74 8.67 2.85 0.23
C MET A 74 8.29 4.12 1.01
N HIS A 75 7.06 4.20 1.51
CA HIS A 75 6.51 5.43 2.07
C HIS A 75 6.37 5.40 3.60
N HIS A 76 6.23 4.22 4.20
CA HIS A 76 5.93 4.01 5.62
C HIS A 76 7.00 3.15 6.30
N LYS A 77 7.27 3.46 7.58
CA LYS A 77 8.12 2.62 8.43
C LYS A 77 7.29 1.46 8.97
N LEU A 78 7.72 0.23 8.71
CA LEU A 78 7.07 -1.00 9.20
C LEU A 78 7.90 -1.63 10.33
N SER A 79 7.35 -2.56 11.10
CA SER A 79 8.18 -3.41 11.97
C SER A 79 9.03 -4.38 11.15
N GLU A 80 10.11 -4.86 11.78
CA GLU A 80 10.97 -5.91 11.23
C GLU A 80 10.18 -7.21 10.99
N GLU A 81 9.28 -7.56 11.90
CA GLU A 81 8.44 -8.76 11.82
C GLU A 81 7.53 -8.72 10.59
N LEU A 82 6.78 -7.62 10.42
CA LEU A 82 5.92 -7.44 9.25
C LEU A 82 6.75 -7.45 7.96
N PHE A 83 7.91 -6.80 7.97
CA PHE A 83 8.82 -6.80 6.83
C PHE A 83 9.27 -8.23 6.44
N LEU A 84 9.65 -9.05 7.42
CA LEU A 84 10.11 -10.43 7.20
C LEU A 84 9.00 -11.33 6.66
N GLU A 85 7.79 -11.22 7.20
CA GLU A 85 6.65 -11.98 6.69
C GLU A 85 6.42 -11.71 5.20
N PHE A 86 6.45 -10.43 4.83
CA PHE A 86 6.17 -10.02 3.47
C PHE A 86 7.36 -10.17 2.51
N LYS A 87 8.61 -10.26 3.02
CA LYS A 87 9.79 -10.60 2.21
C LYS A 87 9.52 -11.85 1.36
N SER A 88 9.00 -12.91 1.97
CA SER A 88 8.68 -14.17 1.27
C SER A 88 7.61 -13.98 0.19
N LYS A 89 6.55 -13.21 0.47
CA LYS A 89 5.44 -12.91 -0.45
C LYS A 89 5.90 -12.06 -1.65
N LEU A 90 6.79 -11.08 -1.42
CA LEU A 90 7.40 -10.25 -2.47
C LEU A 90 8.22 -11.09 -3.47
N PHE A 91 9.01 -12.04 -2.97
CA PHE A 91 9.79 -12.95 -3.82
C PHE A 91 8.89 -13.92 -4.61
N ASN A 92 7.84 -14.47 -3.98
CA ASN A 92 6.95 -15.45 -4.63
C ASN A 92 6.10 -14.85 -5.75
N LYS A 93 5.54 -13.64 -5.57
CA LYS A 93 4.76 -12.96 -6.63
C LYS A 93 5.65 -12.61 -7.84
N TYR A 94 6.94 -12.32 -7.63
CA TYR A 94 7.91 -12.09 -8.71
C TYR A 94 8.18 -13.34 -9.56
N HIS A 95 8.24 -14.53 -8.93
CA HIS A 95 8.38 -15.79 -9.67
C HIS A 95 7.16 -16.09 -10.53
N GLN A 96 5.95 -15.74 -10.08
CA GLN A 96 4.72 -15.87 -10.88
C GLN A 96 4.63 -14.83 -12.02
N LEU A 97 5.03 -13.58 -11.76
CA LEU A 97 5.04 -12.50 -12.78
C LEU A 97 6.10 -12.73 -13.86
N LYS A 98 7.18 -13.48 -13.59
CA LYS A 98 8.11 -13.95 -14.62
C LYS A 98 7.45 -14.86 -15.66
N CYS A 99 6.35 -15.53 -15.32
CA CYS A 99 5.60 -16.39 -16.24
C CYS A 99 4.63 -15.61 -17.16
N TYR A 100 4.36 -14.33 -16.87
CA TYR A 100 3.50 -13.48 -17.69
C TYR A 100 4.23 -12.16 -17.99
N THR A 101 5.06 -12.19 -19.03
CA THR A 101 5.61 -11.05 -19.80
C THR A 101 5.37 -9.64 -19.25
N TYR A 102 6.42 -8.93 -18.80
CA TYR A 102 6.60 -7.49 -19.10
C TYR A 102 8.04 -7.04 -18.78
N LYS A 103 8.78 -6.70 -19.82
CA LYS A 103 10.05 -5.97 -19.78
C LYS A 103 9.77 -4.56 -19.22
N ASN A 104 9.86 -4.34 -17.91
CA ASN A 104 10.09 -2.99 -17.33
C ASN A 104 10.37 -2.94 -15.81
N TYR A 105 10.43 -4.09 -15.10
CA TYR A 105 10.97 -4.11 -13.74
C TYR A 105 12.46 -4.49 -13.77
N HIS A 106 13.31 -3.51 -14.05
CA HIS A 106 14.74 -3.63 -13.85
C HIS A 106 14.99 -3.95 -12.37
N ASN A 107 15.42 -5.20 -12.10
CA ASN A 107 15.93 -5.70 -10.83
C ASN A 107 15.25 -5.13 -9.57
N ILE A 108 14.16 -5.76 -9.12
CA ILE A 108 13.63 -5.55 -7.76
C ILE A 108 14.75 -5.59 -6.71
N LYS A 109 15.78 -6.44 -6.87
CA LYS A 109 16.97 -6.46 -5.99
C LYS A 109 17.76 -5.15 -5.97
N LEU A 110 17.87 -4.43 -7.10
CA LEU A 110 18.48 -3.09 -7.18
C LEU A 110 17.51 -2.02 -6.65
N TYR A 111 16.23 -2.12 -6.99
CA TYR A 111 15.17 -1.20 -6.56
C TYR A 111 15.00 -1.19 -5.02
N ILE A 112 15.01 -2.39 -4.43
CA ILE A 112 14.96 -2.59 -2.98
C ILE A 112 16.17 -1.95 -2.29
N LYS A 113 17.36 -2.03 -2.91
CA LYS A 113 18.62 -1.56 -2.34
C LYS A 113 18.77 -0.03 -2.33
N HIS A 114 18.17 0.66 -3.32
CA HIS A 114 18.41 2.08 -3.55
C HIS A 114 17.27 3.01 -3.06
N ASP A 115 15.99 2.63 -3.19
CA ASP A 115 14.90 3.62 -3.08
C ASP A 115 13.93 3.44 -1.90
N MET A 116 13.88 2.27 -1.24
CA MET A 116 12.99 2.09 -0.08
C MET A 116 13.50 2.81 1.18
N LYS A 117 12.59 3.38 1.97
CA LYS A 117 12.84 3.95 3.32
C LYS A 117 13.12 2.86 4.37
N LEU A 118 14.02 1.95 4.04
CA LEU A 118 14.48 0.88 4.91
C LEU A 118 15.62 1.36 5.79
N ASP A 119 15.50 1.10 7.07
CA ASP A 119 16.62 1.27 7.99
C ASP A 119 17.72 0.23 7.74
N ASN A 120 18.84 0.38 8.43
CA ASN A 120 20.00 -0.49 8.27
C ASN A 120 19.73 -1.95 8.67
N ALA A 121 18.78 -2.21 9.58
CA ALA A 121 18.42 -3.57 9.98
C ALA A 121 17.64 -4.25 8.85
N MET A 122 16.61 -3.58 8.32
CA MET A 122 15.81 -4.11 7.20
C MET A 122 16.64 -4.30 5.92
N ARG A 123 17.60 -3.39 5.65
CA ARG A 123 18.52 -3.53 4.52
C ARG A 123 19.39 -4.78 4.63
N LYS A 124 19.88 -5.12 5.84
CA LYS A 124 20.64 -6.36 6.08
C LYS A 124 19.76 -7.59 5.85
N LEU A 125 18.53 -7.57 6.35
CA LEU A 125 17.57 -8.66 6.16
C LEU A 125 17.20 -8.93 4.71
N LEU A 126 17.34 -7.97 3.80
CA LEU A 126 17.09 -8.17 2.38
C LEU A 126 18.21 -8.85 1.62
N ILE A 127 19.44 -8.69 2.11
CA ILE A 127 20.65 -9.17 1.44
C ILE A 127 21.02 -10.57 1.94
N SER A 128 20.55 -10.98 3.13
CA SER A 128 20.61 -12.35 3.65
C SER A 128 19.58 -13.28 3.02
#